data_AF-Q5DBY3-F1
#
_entry.id   AF-Q5DBY3-F1
#
_cell.length_a   1.000
_cell.length_b   1.000
_cell.length_c   1.000
_cell.angle_alpha   90.00
_cell.angle_beta   90.00
_cell.angle_gamma   90.00
#
_symmetry.space_group_name_H-M   'P 1'
#
loop_
_entity.id
_entity.type
_entity.pdbx_description
1 polymer ?
#
loop_
_entity_poly.entity_id
_entity_poly.type
_entity_poly.pdbx_seq_one_letter_code
_entity_poly.pdbx_strand_id
1 'polypeptide(L)'
;MNGVKRSFKLSTFLISTGIPSFDELLGGGVASGSIILVEPDFHQTYAKQLLNLFVAEGILSGHSVFYGATETLDRLLRKLPDNITPVDEVNEETTDLKIAWRYQNVSNTKVSIFVLIPM
;
A
#
# COMPACT_ATOMS: atom_id res chain seq x y z
N MET A 1 -6.50 -5.84 19.09
CA MET A 1 -7.00 -6.04 17.72
C MET A 1 -6.31 -5.00 16.85
N ASN A 2 -5.16 -5.36 16.29
CA ASN A 2 -4.40 -4.45 15.44
C ASN A 2 -5.00 -4.48 14.03
N GLY A 3 -4.90 -3.39 13.27
CA GLY A 3 -5.35 -3.36 11.86
C GLY A 3 -6.86 -3.27 11.62
N VAL A 4 -7.68 -2.99 12.65
CA VAL A 4 -9.14 -2.85 12.52
C VAL A 4 -9.60 -1.45 12.92
N LYS A 5 -10.32 -0.77 12.02
CA LYS A 5 -10.89 0.56 12.24
C LYS A 5 -12.41 0.47 12.40
N ARG A 6 -13.00 1.19 13.36
CA ARG A 6 -14.46 1.23 13.49
C ARG A 6 -15.07 2.26 12.54
N SER A 7 -16.04 1.85 11.71
CA SER A 7 -16.84 2.78 10.93
C SER A 7 -18.01 3.30 11.75
N PHE A 8 -18.14 4.63 11.85
CA PHE A 8 -19.30 5.26 12.50
C PHE A 8 -20.56 5.15 11.64
N LYS A 9 -20.42 5.18 10.30
CA LYS A 9 -21.56 5.15 9.36
C LYS A 9 -22.18 3.76 9.22
N LEU A 10 -21.35 2.73 9.11
CA LEU A 10 -21.81 1.35 8.87
C LEU A 10 -21.99 0.54 10.16
N SER A 11 -21.61 1.08 11.32
CA SER A 11 -21.57 0.37 12.61
C SER A 11 -20.76 -0.94 12.60
N THR A 12 -19.94 -1.13 11.59
CA THR A 12 -19.10 -2.32 11.36
C THR A 12 -17.63 -2.01 11.59
N PHE A 13 -16.83 -3.07 11.65
CA PHE A 13 -15.39 -2.99 11.64
C PHE A 13 -14.89 -2.98 10.19
N LEU A 14 -13.93 -2.11 9.90
CA LEU A 14 -13.24 -1.98 8.62
C LEU A 14 -11.81 -2.50 8.74
N ILE A 15 -11.33 -3.13 7.67
CA ILE A 15 -9.98 -3.65 7.52
C ILE A 15 -9.35 -2.94 6.32
N SER A 16 -8.08 -2.54 6.44
CA SER A 16 -7.35 -1.90 5.34
C SER A 16 -7.01 -2.91 4.24
N THR A 17 -6.99 -2.46 2.99
CA THR A 17 -6.48 -3.27 1.87
C THR A 17 -4.97 -3.17 1.67
N GLY A 18 -4.26 -2.38 2.49
CA GLY A 18 -2.84 -2.05 2.28
C GLY A 18 -2.62 -0.97 1.21
N ILE A 19 -3.69 -0.38 0.65
CA ILE A 19 -3.62 0.70 -0.34
C ILE A 19 -4.45 1.88 0.17
N PRO A 20 -3.80 2.94 0.70
CA PRO A 20 -4.52 4.05 1.33
C PRO A 20 -5.54 4.74 0.40
N SER A 21 -5.19 4.93 -0.87
CA SER A 21 -6.08 5.56 -1.86
C SER A 21 -7.29 4.70 -2.21
N PHE A 22 -7.14 3.37 -2.20
CA PHE A 22 -8.24 2.45 -2.45
C PHE A 22 -9.15 2.31 -1.22
N ASP A 23 -8.57 2.28 -0.02
CA ASP A 23 -9.33 2.32 1.22
C ASP A 23 -10.21 3.56 1.30
N GLU A 24 -9.69 4.73 0.93
CA GLU A 24 -10.46 5.98 0.89
C GLU A 24 -11.65 5.88 -0.08
N LEU A 25 -11.44 5.31 -1.28
CA LEU A 25 -12.50 5.07 -2.25
C LEU A 25 -13.61 4.16 -1.71
N LEU A 26 -13.25 3.15 -0.92
CA LEU A 26 -14.19 2.23 -0.26
C LEU A 26 -14.87 2.82 0.99
N GLY A 27 -14.54 4.06 1.37
CA GLY A 27 -15.09 4.71 2.57
C GLY A 27 -14.31 4.40 3.86
N GLY A 28 -13.03 4.07 3.72
CA GLY A 28 -12.08 3.79 4.80
C GLY A 28 -11.62 2.34 4.91
N GLY A 29 -11.90 1.50 3.91
CA GLY A 29 -11.50 0.10 3.84
C GLY A 29 -12.66 -0.88 3.65
N VAL A 30 -12.39 -2.15 3.92
CA VAL A 30 -13.29 -3.29 3.68
C VAL A 30 -14.06 -3.65 4.94
N ALA A 31 -15.38 -3.82 4.84
CA ALA A 31 -16.17 -4.28 5.97
C ALA A 31 -15.80 -5.72 6.37
N SER A 32 -15.51 -5.94 7.65
CA SER A 32 -15.27 -7.25 8.22
C SER A 32 -16.49 -8.16 8.02
N GLY A 33 -16.26 -9.39 7.56
CA GLY A 33 -17.33 -10.36 7.23
C GLY A 33 -17.96 -10.16 5.85
N SER A 34 -17.51 -9.17 5.07
CA SER A 34 -17.90 -9.02 3.66
C SER A 34 -17.06 -9.90 2.72
N ILE A 35 -17.56 -10.09 1.50
CA ILE A 35 -16.82 -10.75 0.41
C ILE A 35 -16.56 -9.69 -0.66
N ILE A 36 -15.31 -9.59 -1.10
CA ILE A 36 -14.91 -8.74 -2.22
C ILE A 36 -14.53 -9.63 -3.39
N LEU A 37 -15.10 -9.32 -4.56
CA LEU A 37 -14.70 -9.90 -5.83
C LEU A 37 -13.94 -8.85 -6.63
N VAL A 38 -12.76 -9.22 -7.14
CA VAL A 38 -11.94 -8.38 -8.01
C VAL A 38 -11.88 -9.04 -9.38
N GLU A 39 -12.41 -8.35 -10.38
CA GLU A 39 -12.27 -8.79 -11.77
C GLU A 39 -10.85 -8.47 -12.26
N PRO A 40 -10.12 -9.45 -12.80
CA PRO A 40 -8.77 -9.21 -13.28
C PRO A 40 -8.78 -8.42 -14.60
N ASP A 41 -7.77 -7.58 -14.76
CA ASP A 41 -7.47 -6.95 -16.05
C ASP A 41 -6.90 -7.97 -17.06
N PHE A 42 -6.75 -7.57 -18.33
CA PHE A 42 -6.23 -8.44 -19.38
C PHE A 42 -4.88 -9.10 -19.02
N HIS A 43 -3.99 -8.36 -18.35
CA HIS A 43 -2.70 -8.88 -17.89
C HIS A 43 -2.75 -9.46 -16.47
N GLN A 44 -3.88 -9.28 -15.76
CA GLN A 44 -4.13 -9.68 -14.37
C GLN A 44 -3.12 -9.07 -13.39
N THR A 45 -2.39 -8.04 -13.80
CA THR A 45 -1.31 -7.46 -13.02
C THR A 45 -1.90 -6.75 -11.82
N TYR A 46 -2.88 -5.86 -11.99
CA TYR A 46 -3.37 -5.05 -10.88
C TYR A 46 -4.14 -5.88 -9.86
N ALA A 47 -4.94 -6.84 -10.31
CA ALA A 47 -5.68 -7.72 -9.41
C ALA A 47 -4.74 -8.58 -8.54
N LYS A 48 -3.64 -9.09 -9.11
CA LYS A 48 -2.62 -9.82 -8.34
C LYS A 48 -1.91 -8.90 -7.35
N GLN A 49 -1.61 -7.66 -7.73
CA GLN A 49 -0.91 -6.74 -6.84
C GLN A 49 -1.80 -6.40 -5.65
N LEU A 50 -3.08 -6.12 -5.89
CA LEU A 50 -4.07 -5.83 -4.87
C LEU A 50 -4.24 -7.00 -3.90
N LEU A 51 -4.31 -8.24 -4.42
CA LEU A 51 -4.35 -9.44 -3.59
C LEU A 51 -3.10 -9.57 -2.71
N ASN A 52 -1.91 -9.38 -3.29
CA ASN A 52 -0.65 -9.46 -2.54
C ASN A 52 -0.59 -8.40 -1.43
N LEU A 53 -1.01 -7.16 -1.73
CA LEU A 53 -1.06 -6.08 -0.74
C LEU A 53 -2.06 -6.38 0.39
N PHE A 54 -3.24 -6.91 0.05
CA PHE A 54 -4.24 -7.32 1.03
C PHE A 54 -3.72 -8.42 1.96
N VAL A 55 -3.01 -9.41 1.40
CA VAL A 55 -2.39 -10.49 2.20
C VAL A 55 -1.27 -9.96 3.07
N ALA A 56 -0.39 -9.11 2.53
CA ALA A 56 0.71 -8.49 3.28
C ALA A 56 0.17 -7.66 4.46
N GLU A 57 -0.82 -6.81 4.23
CA GLU A 57 -1.49 -6.01 5.27
C GLU A 57 -2.14 -6.90 6.34
N GLY A 58 -2.78 -8.00 5.92
CA GLY A 58 -3.33 -9.00 6.82
C GLY A 58 -2.28 -9.62 7.74
N ILE A 59 -1.13 -10.01 7.18
CA ILE A 59 0.00 -10.58 7.94
C ILE A 59 0.58 -9.55 8.91
N LEU A 60 0.82 -8.31 8.47
CA LEU A 60 1.34 -7.21 9.31
C LEU A 60 0.40 -6.89 10.47
N SER A 61 -0.91 -6.93 10.23
CA SER A 61 -1.93 -6.73 11.25
C SER A 61 -2.09 -7.91 12.22
N GLY A 62 -1.45 -9.04 11.94
CA GLY A 62 -1.58 -10.28 12.72
C GLY A 62 -2.89 -11.03 12.47
N HIS A 63 -3.55 -10.81 11.34
CA HIS A 63 -4.74 -11.54 10.93
C HIS A 63 -4.36 -12.93 10.40
N SER A 64 -5.21 -13.93 10.68
CA SER A 64 -5.06 -15.26 10.08
C SER A 64 -5.52 -15.23 8.62
N VAL A 65 -4.61 -15.55 7.70
CA VAL A 65 -4.90 -15.58 6.26
C VAL A 65 -5.10 -17.01 5.80
N PHE A 66 -6.21 -17.27 5.11
CA PHE A 66 -6.44 -18.52 4.37
C PHE A 66 -6.23 -18.26 2.89
N TYR A 67 -5.37 -19.05 2.25
CA TYR A 67 -5.04 -18.92 0.84
C TYR A 67 -5.42 -20.20 0.09
N GLY A 68 -6.40 -20.09 -0.81
CA GLY A 68 -6.85 -21.17 -1.67
C GLY A 68 -6.57 -20.86 -3.13
N ALA A 69 -5.48 -21.40 -3.68
CA ALA A 69 -5.14 -21.27 -5.08
C ALA A 69 -4.39 -22.53 -5.59
N THR A 70 -4.14 -22.58 -6.89
CA THR A 70 -3.32 -23.63 -7.51
C THR A 70 -1.84 -23.51 -7.15
N GLU A 71 -1.37 -22.30 -6.82
CA GLU A 71 0.01 -22.06 -6.41
C GLU A 71 0.23 -22.29 -4.91
N THR A 72 1.45 -22.69 -4.54
CA THR A 72 1.83 -22.92 -3.15
C THR A 72 1.95 -21.61 -2.37
N LEU A 73 1.60 -21.64 -1.08
CA LEU A 73 1.70 -20.49 -0.18
C LEU A 73 3.10 -19.88 -0.14
N ASP A 74 4.16 -20.69 -0.09
CA ASP A 74 5.55 -20.22 -0.10
C ASP A 74 5.88 -19.34 -1.31
N ARG A 75 5.27 -19.65 -2.46
CA ARG A 75 5.48 -18.89 -3.70
C ARG A 75 4.77 -17.55 -3.65
N LEU A 76 3.62 -17.46 -2.99
CA LEU A 76 2.94 -16.20 -2.72
C LEU A 76 3.74 -15.35 -1.74
N LEU A 77 4.21 -15.93 -0.63
CA LEU A 77 4.95 -15.20 0.40
C LEU A 77 6.21 -14.53 -0.16
N ARG A 78 6.90 -15.17 -1.11
CA ARG A 78 8.07 -14.59 -1.82
C ARG A 78 7.73 -13.42 -2.74
N LYS A 79 6.46 -13.25 -3.13
CA LYS A 79 6.00 -12.15 -4.00
C LYS A 79 5.43 -10.98 -3.22
N LEU A 80 5.28 -11.11 -1.89
CA LEU A 80 4.69 -10.06 -1.08
C LEU A 80 5.62 -8.84 -1.04
N PRO A 81 5.06 -7.62 -1.13
CA PRO A 81 5.83 -6.41 -0.92
C PRO A 81 6.33 -6.36 0.53
N ASP A 82 7.52 -5.79 0.71
CA ASP A 82 8.05 -5.54 2.04
C ASP A 82 7.39 -4.30 2.65
N ASN A 83 7.40 -4.21 3.98
CA ASN A 83 6.94 -3.02 4.66
C ASN A 83 7.89 -1.88 4.33
N ILE A 84 7.32 -0.75 3.89
CA ILE A 84 8.07 0.50 3.87
C ILE A 84 8.16 0.92 5.34
N THR A 85 9.17 0.43 6.05
CA THR A 85 9.64 1.16 7.22
C THR A 85 9.87 2.57 6.74
N PRO A 86 9.38 3.63 7.42
CA PRO A 86 9.90 4.96 7.14
C PRO A 86 11.40 4.76 7.23
N VAL A 87 12.09 4.90 6.09
CA VAL A 87 13.53 4.98 6.09
C VAL A 87 13.75 6.08 7.09
N ASP A 88 14.25 5.74 8.29
CA ASP A 88 14.71 6.71 9.27
C ASP A 88 15.36 7.76 8.42
N GLU A 89 14.83 8.99 8.42
CA GLU A 89 15.38 10.09 7.63
C GLU A 89 16.87 9.93 7.81
N VAL A 90 17.56 9.40 6.78
CA VAL A 90 18.98 9.14 6.92
C VAL A 90 19.43 10.55 7.15
N ASN A 91 19.90 10.81 8.37
CA ASN A 91 20.44 12.09 8.74
C ASN A 91 21.69 12.17 7.88
N GLU A 92 21.48 12.51 6.61
CA GLU A 92 22.50 12.77 5.63
C GLU A 92 23.17 13.98 6.23
N GLU A 93 24.16 13.71 7.09
CA GLU A 93 25.21 14.66 7.36
C GLU A 93 25.58 15.17 5.98
N THR A 94 25.25 16.43 5.72
CA THR A 94 25.41 17.08 4.43
C THR A 94 26.90 17.15 4.16
N THR A 95 27.48 16.04 3.73
CA THR A 95 28.82 16.01 3.22
C THR A 95 28.82 16.93 2.01
N ASP A 96 29.85 17.76 1.92
CA ASP A 96 29.94 18.85 0.97
C ASP A 96 29.83 18.31 -0.47
N LEU A 97 28.62 18.35 -1.03
CA LEU A 97 28.28 17.72 -2.32
C LEU A 97 28.94 18.51 -3.46
N LYS A 98 30.16 18.10 -3.87
CA LYS A 98 30.98 18.82 -4.86
C LYS A 98 30.33 19.06 -6.23
N ILE A 99 29.41 18.20 -6.66
CA ILE A 99 28.78 18.29 -8.00
C ILE A 99 27.35 18.87 -7.91
N ALA A 100 26.65 18.63 -6.81
CA ALA A 100 25.26 19.08 -6.61
C ALA A 100 25.15 20.39 -5.80
N TRP A 101 26.27 21.09 -5.55
CA TRP A 101 26.34 22.33 -4.75
C TRP A 101 25.29 23.38 -5.14
N ARG A 102 24.96 23.49 -6.43
CA ARG A 102 23.98 24.46 -6.94
C ARG A 102 22.56 24.24 -6.39
N TYR A 103 22.25 23.04 -5.94
CA TYR A 103 20.95 22.69 -5.40
C TYR A 103 20.87 22.84 -3.87
N GLN A 104 21.98 23.15 -3.16
CA GLN A 104 21.99 23.32 -1.69
C GLN A 104 21.02 24.42 -1.21
N ASN A 105 20.83 25.47 -2.00
CA ASN A 105 19.96 26.60 -1.66
C ASN A 105 18.58 26.53 -2.32
N VAL A 106 18.22 25.43 -2.98
CA VAL A 106 16.88 25.28 -3.55
C VAL A 106 15.95 24.86 -2.43
N SER A 107 15.02 25.75 -2.05
CA SER A 107 13.98 25.43 -1.09
C SER A 107 13.24 24.16 -1.51
N ASN A 108 13.09 23.21 -0.59
CA ASN A 108 12.41 21.93 -0.80
C ASN A 108 10.91 22.16 -1.06
N THR A 109 10.61 22.69 -2.24
CA THR A 109 9.27 22.99 -2.68
C THR A 109 8.72 21.68 -3.22
N LYS A 110 7.77 21.07 -2.50
CA LYS A 110 7.04 19.90 -2.98
C LYS A 110 6.42 20.23 -4.34
N VAL A 111 7.06 19.81 -5.42
CA VAL A 111 6.48 19.90 -6.76
C VAL A 111 5.56 18.69 -6.93
N SER A 112 4.27 18.90 -6.71
CA SER A 112 3.24 17.96 -7.15
C SER A 112 3.21 17.97 -8.69
N ILE A 113 3.90 17.01 -9.31
CA ILE A 113 3.82 16.79 -10.75
C ILE A 113 2.44 16.21 -11.06
N PHE A 114 1.54 17.08 -11.54
CA PHE A 114 0.28 16.68 -12.15
C PHE A 114 0.58 16.38 -13.63
N VAL A 115 0.75 15.10 -13.97
CA VAL A 115 0.90 14.70 -15.38
C VAL A 115 -0.45 14.82 -16.07
N LEU A 116 -0.64 15.92 -16.81
CA LEU A 116 -1.76 16.09 -17.72
C LEU A 116 -1.34 15.47 -19.06
N ILE A 117 -1.82 14.27 -19.35
CA ILE A 117 -1.68 13.63 -20.66
C ILE A 117 -2.75 14.26 -21.58
N PRO A 118 -2.40 14.95 -22.68
CA PRO A 118 -3.39 15.41 -23.65
C PRO A 118 -3.93 14.25 -24.50
N MET A 119 -5.20 14.36 -24.90
CA MET A 119 -5.94 13.46 -25.80
C MET A 119 -5.24 13.25 -27.15
#